data_AF-A0A6A4HYM4-F1
#
_entry.id   AF-A0A6A4HYM4-F1
#
_cell.length_a   1.000
_cell.length_b   1.000
_cell.length_c   1.000
_cell.angle_alpha   90.00
_cell.angle_beta   90.00
_cell.angle_gamma   90.00
#
_symmetry.space_group_name_H-M   'P 1'
#
loop_
_entity.id
_entity.type
_entity.pdbx_description
1 polymer ?
#
loop_
_entity_poly.entity_id
_entity_poly.type
_entity_poly.pdbx_seq_one_letter_code
_entity_poly.pdbx_strand_id
1 'polypeptide(L)'
;MIDIAQCSTAMKEVFEVWCSNLTDLGFRQFPDDGAIKLCSPPISTPFVRKLTLVLRGTSHPEPERLANVIFASLTCPSLTSLFIEDVGGYKHMWPRDVVNDFISRSSFSLTTLSIMFIPLLDSHLIDLLHRLPSLLHLTINDSDVDAPSPITPRFIESLHAFYCANSVTLSSTLMKGLQSLSLTFTGEDFDDRLFVDMVSSRWFPPSYADGLDSRGQFRSVATYFK
;
A
#
# COMPACT_ATOMS: atom_id res chain seq x y z
N MET A 1 18.68 9.49 0.56
CA MET A 1 18.18 8.11 0.42
C MET A 1 19.30 7.20 0.89
N ILE A 2 19.13 6.55 2.04
CA ILE A 2 20.14 5.61 2.54
C ILE A 2 19.85 4.30 1.84
N ASP A 3 20.81 3.77 1.11
CA ASP A 3 20.68 2.51 0.38
C ASP A 3 21.25 1.40 1.27
N ILE A 4 20.38 0.78 2.08
CA ILE A 4 20.78 -0.25 3.03
C ILE A 4 20.58 -1.62 2.36
N ALA A 5 21.54 -2.00 1.52
CA ALA A 5 21.55 -3.28 0.82
C ALA A 5 21.82 -4.46 1.78
N GLN A 6 22.57 -4.22 2.85
CA GLN A 6 23.01 -5.27 3.77
C GLN A 6 23.07 -4.68 5.17
N CYS A 7 22.30 -5.19 6.13
CA CYS A 7 22.76 -5.30 7.53
C CYS A 7 21.68 -5.65 8.54
N SER A 8 21.90 -6.70 9.34
CA SER A 8 21.42 -6.68 10.72
C SER A 8 22.25 -5.75 11.61
N THR A 9 23.57 -5.69 11.40
CA THR A 9 24.47 -4.95 12.31
C THR A 9 24.43 -3.44 12.05
N ALA A 10 24.60 -3.01 10.79
CA ALA A 10 24.51 -1.60 10.44
C ALA A 10 23.08 -1.03 10.47
N MET A 11 21.98 -1.82 10.38
CA MET A 11 20.65 -1.22 10.56
C MET A 11 20.52 -0.64 11.97
N LYS A 12 20.91 -1.41 12.99
CA LYS A 12 20.87 -0.95 14.37
C LYS A 12 21.79 0.26 14.58
N GLU A 13 23.03 0.21 14.09
CA GLU A 13 23.98 1.33 14.24
C GLU A 13 23.52 2.58 13.48
N VAL A 14 23.02 2.45 12.25
CA VAL A 14 22.48 3.56 11.45
C VAL A 14 21.28 4.18 12.17
N PHE A 15 20.38 3.37 12.69
CA PHE A 15 19.24 3.90 13.43
C PHE A 15 19.66 4.53 14.76
N GLU A 16 20.59 3.96 15.51
CA GLU A 16 21.05 4.55 16.78
C GLU A 16 21.73 5.91 16.58
N VAL A 17 22.53 6.07 15.52
CA VAL A 17 23.28 7.31 15.28
C VAL A 17 22.43 8.34 14.52
N TRP A 18 21.57 7.93 13.57
CA TRP A 18 20.92 8.85 12.61
C TRP A 18 19.41 9.02 12.81
N CYS A 19 18.75 8.24 13.69
CA CYS A 19 17.28 8.26 13.81
C CYS A 19 16.67 9.59 14.25
N SER A 20 17.41 10.47 14.94
CA SER A 20 16.78 11.58 15.64
C SER A 20 16.03 12.55 14.71
N ASN A 21 16.40 12.60 13.41
CA ASN A 21 15.76 13.47 12.43
C ASN A 21 15.39 12.77 11.10
N LEU A 22 15.49 11.44 11.03
CA LEU A 22 15.22 10.72 9.78
C LEU A 22 13.71 10.63 9.52
N THR A 23 13.23 11.40 8.55
CA THR A 23 11.82 11.42 8.14
C THR A 23 11.51 10.50 6.97
N ASP A 24 12.52 10.17 6.16
CA ASP A 24 12.37 9.44 4.90
C ASP A 24 13.34 8.26 4.88
N LEU A 25 12.79 7.06 4.81
CA LEU A 25 13.54 5.81 4.84
C LEU A 25 13.26 5.02 3.55
N GLY A 26 14.31 4.60 2.88
CA GLY A 26 14.24 3.82 1.65
C GLY A 26 15.04 2.54 1.79
N PHE A 27 14.54 1.45 1.21
CA PHE A 27 15.28 0.20 1.06
C PHE A 27 15.19 -0.24 -0.38
N ARG A 28 16.30 -0.71 -0.93
CA ARG A 28 16.37 -1.29 -2.27
C ARG A 28 17.09 -2.63 -2.18
N GLN A 29 16.51 -3.63 -2.84
CA GLN A 29 17.10 -4.96 -2.94
C GLN A 29 18.06 -5.01 -4.12
N PHE A 30 19.28 -5.52 -3.91
CA PHE A 30 20.25 -5.79 -4.97
C PHE A 30 20.33 -7.28 -5.32
N PRO A 31 20.69 -7.65 -6.57
CA PRO A 31 20.77 -9.05 -6.99
C PRO A 31 21.77 -9.90 -6.20
N ASP A 32 22.86 -9.27 -5.73
CA ASP A 32 23.96 -9.94 -5.02
C ASP A 32 23.91 -9.71 -3.50
N ASP A 33 22.75 -9.33 -2.95
CA ASP A 33 22.64 -9.14 -1.51
C ASP A 33 22.71 -10.49 -0.79
N GLY A 34 23.63 -10.57 0.17
CA GLY A 34 23.71 -11.71 1.07
C GLY A 34 22.47 -11.80 1.95
N ALA A 35 22.37 -12.91 2.69
CA ALA A 35 21.23 -13.19 3.57
C ALA A 35 20.90 -11.98 4.48
N ILE A 36 19.74 -11.39 4.23
CA ILE A 36 19.17 -10.34 5.08
C ILE A 36 18.68 -11.02 6.36
N LYS A 37 18.96 -10.43 7.52
CA LYS A 37 18.54 -10.97 8.81
C LYS A 37 17.52 -10.07 9.48
N LEU A 38 16.49 -10.69 10.04
CA LEU A 38 15.51 -10.05 10.92
C LEU A 38 16.17 -9.34 12.13
N CYS A 39 15.67 -8.15 12.45
CA CYS A 39 15.98 -7.49 13.71
C CYS A 39 15.05 -7.99 14.81
N SER A 40 15.61 -8.47 15.91
CA SER A 40 14.84 -8.84 17.10
C SER A 40 15.48 -8.20 18.34
N PRO A 41 14.76 -7.31 19.07
CA PRO A 41 13.38 -6.87 18.82
C PRO A 41 13.25 -5.89 17.62
N PRO A 42 12.01 -5.62 17.13
CA PRO A 42 11.77 -4.60 16.11
C PRO A 42 12.28 -3.22 16.55
N ILE A 43 12.90 -2.50 15.62
CA ILE A 43 13.48 -1.17 15.81
C ILE A 43 12.38 -0.11 15.70
N SER A 44 12.28 0.77 16.69
CA SER A 44 11.35 1.90 16.66
C SER A 44 11.96 3.08 15.92
N THR A 45 11.23 3.61 14.94
CA THR A 45 11.64 4.76 14.13
C THR A 45 10.55 5.85 14.19
N PRO A 46 10.45 6.58 15.33
CA PRO A 46 9.30 7.42 15.62
C PRO A 46 9.17 8.65 14.73
N PHE A 47 10.23 9.02 14.00
CA PHE A 47 10.23 10.20 13.12
C PHE A 47 10.03 9.86 11.64
N VAL A 48 10.10 8.58 11.26
CA VAL A 48 9.95 8.16 9.86
C VAL A 48 8.50 8.36 9.43
N ARG A 49 8.31 9.24 8.44
CA ARG A 49 7.03 9.60 7.83
C ARG A 49 6.83 8.98 6.47
N LYS A 50 7.91 8.67 5.75
CA LYS A 50 7.88 8.02 4.45
C LYS A 50 8.76 6.78 4.44
N LEU A 51 8.18 5.66 4.02
CA LEU A 51 8.88 4.40 3.79
C LEU A 51 8.78 4.03 2.31
N THR A 52 9.91 3.71 1.68
CA THR A 52 9.99 3.29 0.29
C THR A 52 10.71 1.95 0.19
N LEU A 53 10.11 0.97 -0.48
CA LEU A 53 10.69 -0.34 -0.74
C LEU A 53 10.79 -0.54 -2.25
N VAL A 54 12.01 -0.73 -2.76
CA VAL A 54 12.29 -1.08 -4.14
C VAL A 54 12.71 -2.55 -4.16
N LEU A 55 11.81 -3.41 -4.60
CA LEU A 55 11.97 -4.86 -4.63
C LEU A 55 12.53 -5.28 -6.00
N ARG A 56 13.18 -6.44 -6.03
CA ARG A 56 13.63 -7.09 -7.26
C ARG A 56 13.37 -8.59 -7.18
N GLY A 57 13.09 -9.21 -8.32
CA GLY A 57 13.07 -10.65 -8.42
C GLY A 57 14.47 -11.24 -8.18
N THR A 58 14.58 -12.20 -7.26
CA THR A 58 15.77 -13.03 -7.10
C THR A 58 15.56 -14.35 -7.80
N SER A 59 16.58 -14.86 -8.49
CA SER A 59 16.56 -16.19 -9.11
C SER A 59 16.52 -17.31 -8.06
N HIS A 60 17.00 -17.03 -6.84
CA HIS A 60 17.09 -17.99 -5.77
C HIS A 60 15.88 -17.90 -4.82
N PRO A 61 15.39 -19.05 -4.32
CA PRO A 61 14.41 -19.08 -3.24
C PRO A 61 15.10 -18.61 -1.94
N GLU A 62 15.16 -17.28 -1.78
CA GLU A 62 15.65 -16.65 -0.55
C GLU A 62 14.74 -17.00 0.64
N PRO A 63 15.30 -17.41 1.78
CA PRO A 63 14.51 -17.74 2.97
C PRO A 63 13.84 -16.50 3.59
N GLU A 64 14.45 -15.31 3.47
CA GLU A 64 13.97 -14.08 4.07
C GLU A 64 13.95 -12.93 3.04
N ARG A 65 12.75 -12.54 2.60
CA ARG A 65 12.57 -11.47 1.59
C ARG A 65 12.71 -10.10 2.23
N LEU A 66 13.28 -9.13 1.51
CA LEU A 66 13.46 -7.75 2.01
C LEU A 66 12.18 -7.17 2.61
N ALA A 67 11.05 -7.24 1.90
CA ALA A 67 9.76 -6.74 2.42
C ALA A 67 9.39 -7.38 3.77
N ASN A 68 9.54 -8.70 3.89
CA ASN A 68 9.26 -9.42 5.14
C ASN A 68 10.18 -8.95 6.26
N VAL A 69 11.47 -8.85 5.97
CA VAL A 69 12.46 -8.43 6.95
C VAL A 69 12.17 -7.01 7.42
N ILE A 70 11.92 -6.07 6.51
CA ILE A 70 11.65 -4.67 6.87
C ILE A 70 10.35 -4.54 7.66
N PHE A 71 9.25 -5.15 7.21
CA PHE A 71 7.98 -5.09 7.92
C PHE A 71 8.00 -5.80 9.27
N ALA A 72 8.78 -6.87 9.43
CA ALA A 72 8.96 -7.51 10.73
C ALA A 72 9.90 -6.71 11.65
N SER A 73 10.89 -6.01 11.09
CA SER A 73 11.97 -5.36 11.84
C SER A 73 11.68 -3.92 12.26
N LEU A 74 10.68 -3.24 11.68
CA LEU A 74 10.43 -1.82 11.96
C LEU A 74 9.12 -1.57 12.71
N THR A 75 9.11 -0.51 13.51
CA THR A 75 7.91 0.11 14.08
C THR A 75 7.94 1.60 13.74
N CYS A 76 6.98 2.09 12.96
CA CYS A 76 7.01 3.45 12.39
C CYS A 76 5.72 4.23 12.76
N PRO A 77 5.56 4.71 14.01
CA PRO A 77 4.30 5.30 14.46
C PRO A 77 3.91 6.61 13.74
N SER A 78 4.88 7.33 13.18
CA SER A 78 4.64 8.56 12.41
C SER A 78 4.50 8.33 10.90
N LEU A 79 4.41 7.08 10.44
CA LEU A 79 4.38 6.78 9.02
C LEU A 79 3.09 7.31 8.38
N THR A 80 3.24 8.16 7.36
CA THR A 80 2.12 8.73 6.59
C THR A 80 2.13 8.27 5.14
N SER A 81 3.28 7.88 4.61
CA SER A 81 3.42 7.47 3.21
C SER A 81 4.20 6.16 3.06
N LEU A 82 3.65 5.21 2.31
CA LEU A 82 4.27 3.93 2.00
C LEU A 82 4.30 3.73 0.49
N PHE A 83 5.50 3.50 -0.04
CA PHE A 83 5.74 3.23 -1.46
C PHE A 83 6.42 1.87 -1.60
N ILE A 84 5.86 1.00 -2.43
CA ILE A 84 6.40 -0.33 -2.71
C ILE A 84 6.38 -0.48 -4.23
N GLU A 85 7.55 -0.75 -4.79
CA GLU A 85 7.74 -0.84 -6.24
C GLU A 85 8.63 -2.05 -6.54
N ASP A 86 8.27 -2.84 -7.53
CA ASP A 86 9.19 -3.77 -8.17
C ASP A 86 9.83 -3.15 -9.40
N VAL A 87 11.12 -3.40 -9.60
CA VAL A 87 11.89 -2.93 -10.77
C VAL A 87 12.56 -4.06 -11.53
N GLY A 88 12.22 -5.33 -11.25
CA GLY A 88 12.96 -6.48 -11.77
C GLY A 88 12.22 -7.80 -11.74
N GLY A 89 10.90 -7.82 -11.96
CA GLY A 89 10.13 -9.06 -12.09
C GLY A 89 10.00 -9.83 -10.78
N TYR A 90 9.61 -9.13 -9.71
CA TYR A 90 9.29 -9.69 -8.40
C TYR A 90 8.08 -10.62 -8.52
N LYS A 91 8.32 -11.93 -8.42
CA LYS A 91 7.27 -12.97 -8.55
C LYS A 91 6.67 -13.42 -7.22
N HIS A 92 7.05 -12.76 -6.14
CA HIS A 92 6.73 -13.21 -4.81
C HIS A 92 5.37 -12.67 -4.37
N MET A 93 4.58 -13.54 -3.74
CA MET A 93 3.29 -13.14 -3.18
C MET A 93 3.46 -12.10 -2.07
N TRP A 94 2.50 -11.17 -2.03
CA TRP A 94 2.36 -10.18 -0.98
C TRP A 94 2.40 -10.78 0.44
N PRO A 95 3.26 -10.29 1.34
CA PRO A 95 3.41 -10.84 2.69
C PRO A 95 2.34 -10.32 3.65
N ARG A 96 1.09 -10.76 3.42
CA ARG A 96 -0.13 -10.29 4.11
C ARG A 96 0.03 -10.23 5.64
N ASP A 97 0.46 -11.32 6.26
CA ASP A 97 0.49 -11.42 7.72
C ASP A 97 1.53 -10.48 8.33
N VAL A 98 2.73 -10.43 7.74
CA VAL A 98 3.83 -9.57 8.22
C VAL A 98 3.46 -8.09 8.07
N VAL A 99 2.80 -7.71 6.98
CA VAL A 99 2.30 -6.33 6.78
C VAL A 99 1.21 -5.99 7.80
N ASN A 100 0.29 -6.91 8.06
CA ASN A 100 -0.77 -6.69 9.06
C ASN A 100 -0.18 -6.50 10.47
N ASP A 101 0.84 -7.28 10.82
CA ASP A 101 1.57 -7.14 12.08
C ASP A 101 2.31 -5.79 12.15
N PHE A 102 2.93 -5.37 11.04
CA PHE A 102 3.58 -4.05 10.94
C PHE A 102 2.60 -2.90 11.15
N ILE A 103 1.42 -2.94 10.52
CA ILE A 103 0.37 -1.93 10.68
C ILE A 103 -0.12 -1.90 12.12
N SER A 104 -0.42 -3.07 12.69
CA SER A 104 -0.94 -3.18 14.05
C SER A 104 0.06 -2.66 15.07
N ARG A 105 1.33 -3.07 14.94
CA ARG A 105 2.42 -2.67 15.83
C ARG A 105 2.77 -1.19 15.72
N SER A 106 2.77 -0.65 14.49
CA SER A 106 3.12 0.75 14.27
C SER A 106 1.99 1.71 14.60
N SER A 107 0.71 1.29 14.47
CA SER A 107 -0.46 2.12 14.78
C SER A 107 -0.43 3.50 14.10
N PHE A 108 0.12 3.58 12.89
CA PHE A 108 0.26 4.83 12.14
C PHE A 108 -1.04 5.22 11.44
N SER A 109 -1.12 6.48 11.01
CA SER A 109 -2.22 7.02 10.20
C SER A 109 -1.77 7.26 8.76
N LEU A 110 -1.73 6.19 7.96
CA LEU A 110 -1.25 6.27 6.58
C LEU A 110 -2.22 7.07 5.72
N THR A 111 -1.71 8.08 5.02
CA THR A 111 -2.48 8.91 4.08
C THR A 111 -2.17 8.58 2.63
N THR A 112 -0.98 8.05 2.35
CA THR A 112 -0.52 7.73 0.99
C THR A 112 -0.02 6.30 0.90
N LEU A 113 -0.59 5.52 -0.02
CA LEU A 113 -0.16 4.17 -0.36
C LEU A 113 0.05 4.09 -1.87
N SER A 114 1.23 3.61 -2.26
CA SER A 114 1.57 3.33 -3.65
C SER A 114 2.14 1.92 -3.75
N ILE A 115 1.51 1.07 -4.55
CA ILE A 115 1.95 -0.28 -4.85
C ILE A 115 2.10 -0.38 -6.38
N MET A 116 3.32 -0.58 -6.84
CA MET A 116 3.67 -0.62 -8.25
C MET A 116 4.35 -1.95 -8.60
N PHE A 117 3.81 -2.65 -9.59
CA PHE A 117 4.37 -3.87 -10.16
C PHE A 117 4.51 -5.03 -9.15
N ILE A 118 3.69 -5.06 -8.10
CA ILE A 118 3.72 -6.12 -7.07
C ILE A 118 2.59 -7.14 -7.30
N PRO A 119 2.89 -8.45 -7.38
CA PRO A 119 1.86 -9.49 -7.38
C PRO A 119 1.03 -9.46 -6.08
N LEU A 120 -0.23 -9.06 -6.22
CA LEU A 120 -1.16 -8.86 -5.11
C LEU A 120 -2.54 -9.38 -5.52
N LEU A 121 -3.17 -10.16 -4.65
CA LEU A 121 -4.57 -10.58 -4.85
C LEU A 121 -5.52 -9.46 -4.41
N ASP A 122 -6.66 -9.35 -5.09
CA ASP A 122 -7.71 -8.38 -4.76
C ASP A 122 -8.15 -8.46 -3.29
N SER A 123 -8.31 -9.67 -2.76
CA SER A 123 -8.69 -9.93 -1.36
C SER A 123 -7.66 -9.37 -0.37
N HIS A 124 -6.37 -9.51 -0.69
CA HIS A 124 -5.30 -9.00 0.15
C HIS A 124 -5.23 -7.47 0.10
N LEU A 125 -5.50 -6.87 -1.07
CA LEU A 125 -5.60 -5.42 -1.22
C LEU A 125 -6.79 -4.87 -0.43
N ILE A 126 -7.97 -5.47 -0.56
CA ILE A 126 -9.17 -5.08 0.18
C ILE A 126 -8.93 -5.16 1.70
N ASP A 127 -8.36 -6.26 2.18
CA ASP A 127 -8.01 -6.44 3.59
C ASP A 127 -7.04 -5.38 4.10
N LEU A 128 -6.03 -5.04 3.28
CA LEU A 128 -5.05 -3.99 3.59
C LEU A 128 -5.76 -2.64 3.74
N LEU A 129 -6.63 -2.29 2.80
CA LEU A 129 -7.34 -0.99 2.80
C LEU A 129 -8.34 -0.87 3.96
N HIS A 130 -8.94 -1.98 4.40
CA HIS A 130 -9.77 -1.99 5.62
C HIS A 130 -8.99 -1.57 6.87
N ARG A 131 -7.68 -1.83 6.90
CA ARG A 131 -6.79 -1.48 8.02
C ARG A 131 -6.23 -0.07 7.92
N LEU A 132 -6.47 0.64 6.82
CA LEU A 132 -5.93 1.97 6.53
C LEU A 132 -7.06 3.01 6.38
N PRO A 133 -7.87 3.26 7.43
CA PRO A 133 -9.04 4.13 7.32
C PRO A 133 -8.72 5.60 7.03
N SER A 134 -7.47 6.02 7.26
CA SER A 134 -6.99 7.41 7.03
C SER A 134 -6.45 7.65 5.62
N LEU A 135 -6.52 6.65 4.72
CA LEU A 135 -5.92 6.75 3.40
C LEU A 135 -6.65 7.80 2.54
N LEU A 136 -5.87 8.72 1.97
CA LEU A 136 -6.32 9.81 1.12
C LEU A 136 -5.87 9.61 -0.34
N HIS A 137 -4.72 8.98 -0.54
CA HIS A 137 -4.10 8.80 -1.85
C HIS A 137 -3.74 7.32 -2.05
N LEU A 138 -4.35 6.71 -3.06
CA LEU A 138 -4.08 5.33 -3.44
C LEU A 138 -3.57 5.28 -4.88
N THR A 139 -2.43 4.64 -5.09
CA THR A 139 -1.88 4.32 -6.41
C THR A 139 -1.64 2.83 -6.51
N ILE A 140 -2.27 2.18 -7.48
CA ILE A 140 -2.04 0.78 -7.83
C ILE A 140 -1.65 0.74 -9.31
N ASN A 141 -0.52 0.11 -9.60
CA ASN A 141 -0.08 -0.12 -10.97
C ASN A 141 0.32 -1.59 -11.12
N ASP A 142 -0.39 -2.33 -11.97
CA ASP A 142 -0.14 -3.75 -12.22
C ASP A 142 0.42 -4.02 -13.62
N SER A 143 0.80 -2.99 -14.38
CA SER A 143 1.08 -3.09 -15.82
C SER A 143 2.29 -3.93 -16.24
N ASP A 144 3.03 -4.48 -15.29
CA ASP A 144 4.25 -5.28 -15.50
C ASP A 144 4.25 -6.53 -14.60
N VAL A 145 3.07 -7.07 -14.30
CA VAL A 145 2.91 -8.20 -13.38
C VAL A 145 2.39 -9.44 -14.11
N ASP A 146 3.19 -10.51 -14.13
CA ASP A 146 2.80 -11.84 -14.60
C ASP A 146 1.87 -12.58 -13.61
N ALA A 147 0.83 -11.91 -13.08
CA ALA A 147 -0.12 -12.46 -12.12
C ALA A 147 -1.52 -11.88 -12.35
N PRO A 148 -2.58 -12.52 -11.82
CA PRO A 148 -3.91 -11.94 -11.86
C PRO A 148 -3.90 -10.52 -11.26
N SER A 149 -4.49 -9.57 -11.98
CA SER A 149 -4.59 -8.20 -11.54
C SER A 149 -5.35 -8.09 -10.20
N PRO A 150 -4.88 -7.26 -9.24
CA PRO A 150 -5.65 -6.92 -8.05
C PRO A 150 -6.85 -6.00 -8.35
N ILE A 151 -6.90 -5.40 -9.54
CA ILE A 151 -7.92 -4.44 -9.97
C ILE A 151 -9.11 -5.21 -10.57
N THR A 152 -9.83 -5.94 -9.72
CA THR A 152 -11.01 -6.72 -10.10
C THR A 152 -12.30 -5.91 -9.94
N PRO A 153 -13.43 -6.32 -10.57
CA PRO A 153 -14.74 -5.73 -10.30
C PRO A 153 -15.08 -5.70 -8.79
N ARG A 154 -14.77 -6.77 -8.07
CA ARG A 154 -14.94 -6.85 -6.62
C ARG A 154 -14.13 -5.79 -5.87
N PHE A 155 -12.88 -5.53 -6.28
CA PHE A 155 -12.08 -4.45 -5.72
C PHE A 155 -12.73 -3.08 -5.99
N ILE A 156 -13.16 -2.81 -7.21
CA ILE A 156 -13.83 -1.55 -7.57
C ILE A 156 -15.13 -1.35 -6.76
N GLU A 157 -15.98 -2.38 -6.66
CA GLU A 157 -17.19 -2.36 -5.83
C GLU A 157 -16.88 -2.08 -4.36
N SER A 158 -15.78 -2.63 -3.84
CA SER A 158 -15.36 -2.38 -2.46
C SER A 158 -15.03 -0.91 -2.21
N LEU A 159 -14.60 -0.19 -3.25
CA LEU A 159 -14.35 1.25 -3.21
C LEU A 159 -15.64 2.07 -3.38
N HIS A 160 -16.80 1.49 -3.65
CA HIS A 160 -18.03 2.27 -3.83
C HIS A 160 -18.44 2.98 -2.53
N ALA A 161 -18.90 4.24 -2.59
CA ALA A 161 -19.27 5.01 -1.40
C ALA A 161 -20.49 4.43 -0.68
N PHE A 162 -21.46 3.99 -1.47
CA PHE A 162 -22.71 3.38 -1.04
C PHE A 162 -22.66 1.91 -1.39
N TYR A 163 -22.32 1.05 -0.45
CA TYR A 163 -22.41 -0.38 -0.74
C TYR A 163 -23.90 -0.72 -0.95
N CYS A 164 -24.26 -1.20 -2.13
CA CYS A 164 -25.65 -1.50 -2.48
C CYS A 164 -26.09 -2.74 -1.69
N ALA A 165 -26.76 -2.49 -0.57
CA ALA A 165 -27.17 -3.48 0.41
C ALA A 165 -28.34 -4.33 -0.10
N ASN A 166 -28.06 -5.27 -1.01
CA ASN A 166 -28.85 -6.49 -1.09
C ASN A 166 -28.28 -7.60 -0.18
N SER A 167 -27.13 -7.34 0.47
CA SER A 167 -26.53 -8.22 1.47
C SER A 167 -26.56 -7.56 2.85
N VAL A 168 -27.15 -8.23 3.82
CA VAL A 168 -27.49 -7.76 5.19
C VAL A 168 -26.25 -7.43 6.06
N THR A 169 -25.04 -7.57 5.53
CA THR A 169 -23.81 -7.22 6.25
C THR A 169 -23.47 -5.76 6.04
N LEU A 170 -23.55 -4.99 7.13
CA LEU A 170 -23.07 -3.61 7.26
C LEU A 170 -21.59 -3.52 6.88
N SER A 171 -21.30 -3.40 5.59
CA SER A 171 -19.94 -3.17 5.11
C SER A 171 -19.61 -1.70 5.33
N SER A 172 -18.60 -1.43 6.18
CA SER A 172 -18.08 -0.09 6.35
C SER A 172 -17.47 0.36 5.03
N THR A 173 -17.96 1.48 4.47
CA THR A 173 -17.38 2.09 3.26
C THR A 173 -15.87 2.18 3.41
N LEU A 174 -15.13 1.47 2.56
CA LEU A 174 -13.67 1.52 2.54
C LEU A 174 -13.22 2.95 2.26
N MET A 175 -12.34 3.49 3.11
CA MET A 175 -11.67 4.77 2.90
C MET A 175 -12.64 5.92 2.54
N LYS A 176 -13.52 6.30 3.47
CA LYS A 176 -14.44 7.43 3.29
C LYS A 176 -13.73 8.74 2.90
N GLY A 177 -12.47 8.89 3.29
CA GLY A 177 -11.64 10.06 3.02
C GLY A 177 -10.78 9.99 1.75
N LEU A 178 -10.91 8.98 0.90
CA LEU A 178 -10.09 8.87 -0.31
C LEU A 178 -10.31 10.13 -1.20
N GLN A 179 -9.23 10.77 -1.62
CA GLN A 179 -9.23 12.02 -2.41
C GLN A 179 -8.62 11.85 -3.80
N SER A 180 -7.68 10.92 -3.92
CA SER A 180 -6.97 10.60 -5.16
C SER A 180 -6.88 9.09 -5.33
N LEU A 181 -7.28 8.63 -6.50
CA LEU A 181 -7.18 7.24 -6.94
C LEU A 181 -6.47 7.22 -8.29
N SER A 182 -5.39 6.46 -8.37
CA SER A 182 -4.65 6.19 -9.61
C SER A 182 -4.59 4.68 -9.80
N LEU A 183 -5.21 4.21 -10.86
CA LEU A 183 -5.19 2.81 -11.26
C LEU A 183 -4.54 2.71 -12.63
N THR A 184 -3.55 1.82 -12.75
CA THR A 184 -2.97 1.42 -14.03
C THR A 184 -3.17 -0.07 -14.14
N PHE A 185 -3.96 -0.48 -15.13
CA PHE A 185 -4.43 -1.83 -15.35
C PHE A 185 -3.88 -2.37 -16.67
N THR A 186 -3.39 -3.60 -16.68
CA THR A 186 -3.17 -4.39 -17.91
C THR A 186 -4.07 -5.60 -17.94
N GLY A 187 -5.07 -5.58 -18.82
CA GLY A 187 -5.99 -6.68 -19.08
C GLY A 187 -7.17 -6.21 -19.93
N GLU A 188 -8.03 -7.14 -20.31
CA GLU A 188 -9.23 -6.86 -21.11
C GLU A 188 -10.51 -6.80 -20.26
N ASP A 189 -10.46 -7.30 -19.03
CA ASP A 189 -11.63 -7.49 -18.15
C ASP A 189 -11.96 -6.28 -17.26
N PHE A 190 -11.45 -5.08 -17.59
CA PHE A 190 -11.77 -3.89 -16.80
C PHE A 190 -13.19 -3.41 -17.10
N ASP A 191 -14.05 -3.40 -16.09
CA ASP A 191 -15.41 -2.87 -16.22
C ASP A 191 -15.41 -1.35 -16.04
N ASP A 192 -15.29 -0.64 -17.17
CA ASP A 192 -15.35 0.84 -17.21
C ASP A 192 -16.64 1.39 -16.59
N ARG A 193 -17.77 0.69 -16.77
CA ARG A 193 -19.06 1.17 -16.27
C ARG A 193 -19.08 1.10 -14.75
N LEU A 194 -18.61 0.00 -14.19
CA LEU A 194 -18.49 -0.19 -12.75
C LEU A 194 -17.51 0.81 -12.13
N PHE A 195 -16.41 1.11 -12.80
CA PHE A 195 -15.46 2.14 -12.36
C PHE A 195 -16.07 3.54 -12.36
N VAL A 196 -16.76 3.93 -13.43
CA VAL A 196 -17.45 5.23 -13.53
C VAL A 196 -18.54 5.36 -12.46
N ASP A 197 -19.30 4.29 -12.21
CA ASP A 197 -20.31 4.24 -11.15
C ASP A 197 -19.68 4.44 -9.77
N MET A 198 -18.59 3.72 -9.48
CA MET A 198 -17.80 3.88 -8.25
C MET A 198 -17.31 5.31 -8.05
N VAL A 199 -16.72 5.93 -9.08
CA VAL A 199 -16.27 7.34 -9.00
C VAL A 199 -17.44 8.28 -8.75
N SER A 200 -18.55 8.09 -9.47
CA SER A 200 -19.76 8.92 -9.35
C SER A 200 -20.35 8.85 -7.94
N SER A 201 -20.35 7.66 -7.33
CA SER A 201 -20.81 7.45 -5.96
C SER A 201 -20.04 8.28 -4.92
N ARG A 202 -18.77 8.60 -5.19
CA ARG A 202 -17.93 9.41 -4.30
C ARG A 202 -18.00 10.90 -4.59
N TRP A 203 -18.37 11.29 -5.81
CA TRP A 203 -18.37 12.69 -6.24
C TRP A 203 -19.64 13.45 -5.82
N PHE A 204 -20.78 12.74 -5.75
CA PHE A 204 -22.08 13.32 -5.42
C PHE A 204 -22.62 12.74 -4.10
N PRO A 205 -22.13 13.21 -2.93
CA PRO A 205 -22.73 12.82 -1.67
C PRO A 205 -24.21 13.26 -1.64
N PRO A 206 -25.13 12.43 -1.11
CA PRO A 206 -26.56 12.74 -0.98
C PRO A 206 -26.86 14.05 -0.25
N SER A 207 -25.89 14.63 0.47
CA SER A 207 -26.01 15.93 1.14
C SER A 207 -26.24 17.11 0.21
N TYR A 208 -26.06 16.96 -1.11
CA TYR A 208 -26.58 17.93 -2.09
C TYR A 208 -28.12 17.99 -2.13
N ALA A 209 -28.81 17.02 -1.54
CA ALA A 209 -30.25 17.10 -1.30
C ALA A 209 -30.62 17.83 0.02
N ASP A 210 -29.68 18.04 0.96
CA ASP A 210 -30.01 18.46 2.34
C ASP A 210 -29.19 19.66 2.91
N GLY A 211 -28.32 20.29 2.11
CA GLY A 211 -27.92 21.69 2.33
C GLY A 211 -27.00 22.01 3.52
N LEU A 212 -26.31 21.05 4.16
CA LEU A 212 -25.37 21.33 5.25
C LEU A 212 -24.04 20.55 5.13
N ASP A 213 -22.96 21.32 5.00
CA ASP A 213 -21.53 21.04 5.25
C ASP A 213 -20.83 19.92 4.44
N SER A 214 -20.09 20.32 3.39
CA SER A 214 -19.31 19.45 2.49
C SER A 214 -17.79 19.58 2.73
N ARG A 215 -17.20 18.64 3.48
CA ARG A 215 -15.74 18.63 3.76
C ARG A 215 -14.94 17.42 3.28
N GLY A 216 -15.47 16.64 2.33
CA GLY A 216 -14.71 15.57 1.66
C GLY A 216 -15.12 15.44 0.21
N GLN A 217 -14.44 16.16 -0.69
CA GLN A 217 -14.67 16.05 -2.13
C GLN A 217 -13.42 15.42 -2.78
N PHE A 218 -13.64 14.41 -3.62
CA PHE A 218 -12.61 13.83 -4.47
C PHE A 218 -12.07 14.93 -5.41
N ARG A 219 -10.74 15.04 -5.57
CA ARG A 219 -10.13 16.17 -6.30
C ARG A 219 -9.54 15.79 -7.65
N SER A 220 -9.18 14.53 -7.84
CA SER A 220 -8.57 14.05 -9.07
C SER A 220 -8.76 12.55 -9.23
N VAL A 221 -9.11 12.13 -10.45
CA VAL A 221 -9.06 10.74 -10.89
C VAL A 221 -8.13 10.73 -12.10
N ALA A 222 -7.03 9.99 -12.01
CA ALA A 222 -6.15 9.76 -13.14
C ALA A 222 -6.28 8.29 -13.51
N THR A 223 -6.89 8.02 -14.65
CA THR A 223 -6.92 6.70 -15.27
C THR A 223 -5.99 6.73 -16.47
N TYR A 224 -5.10 5.76 -16.53
CA TYR A 224 -4.24 5.53 -17.67
C TYR A 224 -4.54 4.14 -18.22
N PHE A 225 -5.15 4.10 -19.40
CA PHE A 225 -5.32 2.89 -20.19
C PHE A 225 -4.15 2.83 -21.16
N LYS A 226 -3.42 1.71 -21.18
CA LYS A 226 -2.34 1.43 -22.14
C LYS A 226 -2.79 0.41 -23.16
#